data_AF-A0A3A9JI69-F1
#
_entry.id   AF-A0A3A9JI69-F1
#
_cell.length_a   1.000
_cell.length_b   1.000
_cell.length_c   1.000
_cell.angle_alpha   90.00
_cell.angle_beta   90.00
_cell.angle_gamma   90.00
#
_symmetry.space_group_name_H-M   'P 1'
#
loop_
_entity.id
_entity.type
_entity.pdbx_description
1 polymer ?
#
loop_
_entity_poly.entity_id
_entity_poly.type
_entity_poly.pdbx_seq_one_letter_code
_entity_poly.pdbx_strand_id
1 'polypeptide(L)'
;MCRVESDRDKIDEILYRRHTGSQGGVGQSNWDDRMKSTFVNRTGKGGKLNVADEIESRLKLVGLMPSRGRIPRSNLNRLLSAEAFRHRVGITIAKGRFEFTRKEDAVLKALARIADDLARRRKTLDDVWDVDRKLEYLDELEAEGILPTAADALQLPKREKPKPAKSDPEPEFFPNPKPIVVKASRLQKRLTLIPHHDYGVAWTGRLQRHKDIWNELQYKLRLEEHPNAIAVLCRVLLELSVDNYIKQAKLAAVVENDPLAKKLVASAENLHTQGKINKRYLEVVRKARTMDAIISVDTLNKYVHSPNLAPASDHLMALWDTFADLVVHCLNE
;
A
#
# COMPACT_ATOMS: atom_id res chain seq x y z
N MET A 1 -5.84 21.19 -34.31
CA MET A 1 -6.73 20.34 -35.14
C MET A 1 -8.02 20.10 -34.37
N CYS A 2 -9.13 20.69 -34.79
CA CYS A 2 -10.45 20.46 -34.17
C CYS A 2 -11.04 19.16 -34.72
N ARG A 3 -11.52 18.28 -33.83
CA ARG A 3 -12.16 17.00 -34.21
C ARG A 3 -13.64 17.09 -33.84
N VAL A 4 -14.50 16.87 -34.83
CA VAL A 4 -15.96 16.84 -34.66
C VAL A 4 -16.38 15.38 -34.60
N GLU A 5 -17.17 15.01 -33.60
CA GLU A 5 -17.73 13.67 -33.42
C GLU A 5 -19.22 13.81 -33.10
N SER A 6 -20.04 12.91 -33.62
CA SER A 6 -21.51 12.90 -33.44
C SER A 6 -21.99 11.93 -32.35
N ASP A 7 -21.12 11.02 -31.91
CA ASP A 7 -21.40 10.00 -30.91
C ASP A 7 -20.85 10.43 -29.54
N ARG A 8 -21.77 10.60 -28.57
CA ARG A 8 -21.46 11.07 -27.22
C ARG A 8 -20.56 10.09 -26.45
N ASP A 9 -20.72 8.78 -26.65
CA ASP A 9 -19.93 7.79 -25.91
C ASP A 9 -18.49 7.75 -26.41
N LYS A 10 -18.28 7.93 -27.72
CA LYS A 10 -16.95 8.12 -28.31
C LYS A 10 -16.29 9.42 -27.86
N ILE A 11 -17.06 10.51 -27.76
CA ILE A 11 -16.55 11.77 -27.18
C ILE A 11 -16.09 11.53 -25.74
N ASP A 12 -16.89 10.87 -24.92
CA ASP A 12 -16.56 10.58 -23.53
C ASP A 12 -15.37 9.61 -23.41
N GLU A 13 -15.17 8.68 -24.35
CA GLU A 13 -13.97 7.84 -24.40
C GLU A 13 -12.71 8.63 -24.76
N ILE A 14 -12.79 9.50 -25.77
CA ILE A 14 -11.67 10.36 -26.18
C ILE A 14 -11.28 11.30 -25.05
N LEU A 15 -12.27 11.94 -24.42
CA LEU A 15 -12.07 12.85 -23.29
C LEU A 15 -11.49 12.11 -22.08
N TYR A 16 -11.99 10.91 -21.77
CA TYR A 16 -11.42 10.06 -20.72
C TYR A 16 -9.93 9.81 -20.97
N ARG A 17 -9.57 9.25 -22.14
CA ARG A 17 -8.18 8.93 -22.48
C ARG A 17 -7.25 10.16 -22.45
N ARG A 18 -7.71 11.31 -22.94
CA ARG A 18 -6.89 12.54 -23.01
C ARG A 18 -6.70 13.23 -21.66
N HIS A 19 -7.72 13.20 -20.80
CA HIS A 19 -7.72 14.04 -19.60
C HIS A 19 -7.57 13.26 -18.29
N THR A 20 -7.93 11.97 -18.25
CA THR A 20 -7.69 11.11 -17.08
C THR A 20 -6.39 10.30 -17.22
N GLY A 21 -5.82 10.21 -18.43
CA GLY A 21 -4.61 9.45 -18.71
C GLY A 21 -3.35 10.32 -18.73
N SER A 22 -2.64 10.42 -17.61
CA SER A 22 -1.18 10.53 -17.67
C SER A 22 -0.62 9.10 -17.65
N GLN A 23 -0.45 8.52 -18.84
CA GLN A 23 0.29 7.27 -19.03
C GLN A 23 1.77 7.52 -18.69
N GLY A 24 2.13 7.42 -17.41
CA GLY A 24 3.54 7.38 -17.00
C GLY A 24 4.37 8.62 -17.31
N GLY A 25 3.80 9.83 -17.22
CA GLY A 25 4.59 11.08 -17.21
C GLY A 25 4.76 11.79 -18.56
N VAL A 26 4.11 11.37 -19.64
CA VAL A 26 4.05 12.17 -20.88
C VAL A 26 2.72 12.92 -20.93
N GLY A 27 2.79 14.23 -20.70
CA GLY A 27 1.68 15.17 -20.88
C GLY A 27 1.18 15.79 -19.58
N GLN A 28 1.32 17.10 -19.44
CA GLN A 28 0.56 17.85 -18.43
C GLN A 28 -0.93 17.76 -18.80
N SER A 29 -1.70 16.99 -18.04
CA SER A 29 -3.15 17.04 -18.16
C SER A 29 -3.62 18.43 -17.71
N ASN A 30 -4.24 19.20 -18.61
CA ASN A 30 -4.78 20.53 -18.31
C ASN A 30 -6.00 20.50 -17.37
N TRP A 31 -6.50 19.31 -17.00
CA TRP A 31 -7.61 19.19 -16.07
C TRP A 31 -7.11 19.05 -14.63
N ASP A 32 -7.67 19.86 -13.74
CA ASP A 32 -7.46 19.71 -12.31
C ASP A 32 -8.15 18.43 -11.78
N ASP A 33 -7.79 18.03 -10.56
CA ASP A 33 -8.32 16.81 -9.92
C ASP A 33 -9.86 16.81 -9.81
N ARG A 34 -10.49 17.99 -9.71
CA ARG A 34 -11.96 18.13 -9.56
C ARG A 34 -12.67 17.97 -10.89
N MET A 35 -12.11 18.52 -11.96
CA MET A 35 -12.61 18.37 -13.33
C MET A 35 -12.54 16.90 -13.75
N LYS A 36 -11.45 16.20 -13.43
CA LYS A 36 -11.32 14.75 -13.65
C LYS A 36 -12.39 13.99 -12.89
N SER A 37 -12.52 14.20 -11.59
CA SER A 37 -13.52 13.52 -10.75
C SER A 37 -14.95 13.76 -11.25
N THR A 38 -15.30 15.01 -11.57
CA THR A 38 -16.63 15.37 -12.09
C THR A 38 -16.95 14.65 -13.40
N PHE A 39 -15.99 14.62 -14.33
CA PHE A 39 -16.16 13.92 -15.61
C PHE A 39 -16.29 12.41 -15.44
N VAL A 40 -15.46 11.82 -14.57
CA VAL A 40 -15.47 10.39 -14.26
C VAL A 40 -16.80 9.96 -13.60
N ASN A 41 -17.31 10.78 -12.67
CA ASN A 41 -18.62 10.56 -12.05
C ASN A 41 -19.76 10.72 -13.06
N ARG A 42 -19.71 11.73 -13.94
CA ARG A 42 -20.72 11.97 -14.99
C ARG A 42 -20.79 10.82 -16.00
N THR A 43 -19.64 10.22 -16.34
CA THR A 43 -19.55 9.16 -17.36
C THR A 43 -19.73 7.76 -16.81
N GLY A 44 -19.84 7.59 -15.48
CA GLY A 44 -19.94 6.29 -14.83
C GLY A 44 -18.68 5.40 -14.98
N LYS A 45 -17.61 5.92 -15.58
CA LYS A 45 -16.34 5.19 -15.82
C LYS A 45 -15.44 5.14 -14.58
N GLY A 46 -15.88 5.72 -13.46
CA GLY A 46 -15.16 5.74 -12.18
C GLY A 46 -15.54 4.60 -11.27
N GLY A 47 -14.61 3.70 -11.00
CA GLY A 47 -14.84 2.57 -10.08
C GLY A 47 -14.36 2.79 -8.64
N LYS A 48 -13.70 3.89 -8.31
CA LYS A 48 -13.09 4.10 -6.98
C LYS A 48 -13.63 5.36 -6.31
N LEU A 49 -14.26 5.18 -5.15
CA LEU A 49 -14.67 6.25 -4.26
C LEU A 49 -13.45 7.10 -3.86
N ASN A 50 -13.52 8.41 -4.06
CA ASN A 50 -12.47 9.34 -3.68
C ASN A 50 -12.78 9.94 -2.31
N VAL A 51 -11.90 9.68 -1.34
CA VAL A 51 -12.08 10.07 0.07
C VAL A 51 -12.22 11.58 0.23
N ALA A 52 -11.36 12.34 -0.45
CA ALA A 52 -11.40 13.80 -0.40
C ALA A 52 -12.68 14.38 -1.02
N ASP A 53 -13.24 13.74 -2.05
CA ASP A 53 -14.48 14.20 -2.69
C ASP A 53 -15.69 13.99 -1.77
N GLU A 54 -15.73 12.86 -1.06
CA GLU A 54 -16.77 12.55 -0.09
C GLU A 54 -16.71 13.47 1.13
N ILE A 55 -15.50 13.72 1.66
CA ILE A 55 -15.29 14.66 2.77
C ILE A 55 -15.72 16.08 2.36
N GLU A 56 -15.29 16.56 1.19
CA GLU A 56 -15.68 17.89 0.70
C GLU A 56 -17.20 18.00 0.50
N SER A 57 -17.86 16.96 0.00
CA SER A 57 -19.31 16.94 -0.18
C SER A 57 -20.05 17.01 1.16
N ARG A 58 -19.59 16.25 2.16
CA ARG A 58 -20.18 16.25 3.51
C ARG A 58 -19.96 17.57 4.26
N LEU A 59 -18.76 18.13 4.19
CA LEU A 59 -18.48 19.45 4.77
C LEU A 59 -19.32 20.54 4.11
N LYS A 60 -19.57 20.45 2.80
CA LYS A 60 -20.45 21.37 2.07
C LYS A 60 -21.91 21.24 2.51
N LEU A 61 -22.41 20.03 2.76
CA LEU A 61 -23.77 19.79 3.23
C LEU A 61 -24.02 20.41 4.62
N VAL A 62 -23.03 20.31 5.50
CA VAL A 62 -23.13 20.81 6.89
C VAL A 62 -22.66 22.27 7.03
N GLY A 63 -22.25 22.91 5.92
CA GLY A 63 -21.81 24.31 5.92
C GLY A 63 -20.45 24.56 6.59
N LEU A 64 -19.68 23.50 6.86
CA LEU A 64 -18.36 23.56 7.54
C LEU A 64 -17.19 23.61 6.55
N MET A 65 -17.39 24.25 5.39
CA MET A 65 -16.32 24.46 4.43
C MET A 65 -15.29 25.47 4.97
N PRO A 66 -14.00 25.32 4.62
CA PRO A 66 -12.98 26.26 5.07
C PRO A 66 -13.31 27.68 4.59
N SER A 67 -13.22 28.65 5.50
CA SER A 67 -13.66 30.03 5.26
C SER A 67 -12.80 30.76 4.23
N ARG A 68 -11.57 30.27 3.97
CA ARG A 68 -10.64 30.82 2.99
C ARG A 68 -9.83 29.72 2.32
N GLY A 69 -9.80 29.73 0.99
CA GLY A 69 -9.03 28.76 0.19
C GLY A 69 -9.84 27.54 -0.25
N ARG A 70 -9.20 26.68 -1.06
CA ARG A 70 -9.78 25.42 -1.54
C ARG A 70 -9.09 24.26 -0.88
N ILE A 71 -9.83 23.20 -0.54
CA ILE A 71 -9.27 21.97 0.02
C ILE A 71 -8.38 21.31 -1.04
N PRO A 72 -7.07 21.13 -0.78
CA PRO A 72 -6.17 20.44 -1.70
C PRO A 72 -6.42 18.92 -1.62
N ARG A 73 -7.26 18.40 -2.54
CA ARG A 73 -7.70 17.00 -2.55
C ARG A 73 -6.56 15.99 -2.56
N SER A 74 -5.51 16.27 -3.32
CA SER A 74 -4.31 15.43 -3.37
C SER A 74 -3.59 15.32 -2.01
N ASN A 75 -3.53 16.39 -1.22
CA ASN A 75 -2.92 16.36 0.11
C ASN A 75 -3.82 15.67 1.13
N LEU A 76 -5.14 15.90 1.07
CA LEU A 76 -6.10 15.22 1.93
C LEU A 76 -6.13 13.70 1.69
N ASN A 77 -6.10 13.27 0.43
CA ASN A 77 -6.00 11.85 0.07
C ASN A 77 -4.68 11.22 0.51
N ARG A 78 -3.58 11.99 0.55
CA ARG A 78 -2.28 11.53 1.07
C ARG A 78 -2.28 11.38 2.59
N LEU A 79 -2.86 12.33 3.32
CA LEU A 79 -3.04 12.25 4.77
C LEU A 79 -3.89 11.03 5.15
N LEU A 80 -4.99 10.80 4.43
CA LEU A 80 -5.94 9.70 4.68
C LEU A 80 -5.71 8.49 3.78
N SER A 81 -4.45 8.21 3.41
CA SER A 81 -4.10 7.13 2.49
C SER A 81 -4.20 5.75 3.12
N ALA A 82 -3.86 5.61 4.40
CA ALA A 82 -3.91 4.37 5.15
C ALA A 82 -5.18 4.29 6.01
N GLU A 83 -5.66 3.06 6.26
CA GLU A 83 -6.85 2.81 7.06
C GLU A 83 -6.66 3.25 8.53
N ALA A 84 -5.46 3.14 9.09
CA ALA A 84 -5.16 3.60 10.45
C ALA A 84 -5.45 5.10 10.65
N PHE A 85 -5.02 5.96 9.72
CA PHE A 85 -5.28 7.40 9.77
C PHE A 85 -6.77 7.72 9.61
N ARG A 86 -7.48 6.95 8.77
CA ARG A 86 -8.94 7.08 8.61
C ARG A 86 -9.66 6.77 9.92
N HIS A 87 -9.31 5.68 10.59
CA HIS A 87 -9.90 5.31 11.88
C HIS A 87 -9.62 6.35 12.98
N ARG A 88 -8.43 6.97 12.99
CA ARG A 88 -8.11 8.05 13.95
C ARG A 88 -8.99 9.28 13.76
N VAL A 89 -9.30 9.63 12.52
CA VAL A 89 -10.24 10.72 12.21
C VAL A 89 -11.72 10.27 12.34
N GLY A 90 -11.95 8.97 12.52
CA GLY A 90 -13.27 8.39 12.77
C GLY A 90 -14.06 8.02 11.51
N ILE A 91 -13.37 7.75 10.40
CA ILE A 91 -13.97 7.35 9.13
C ILE A 91 -13.40 6.00 8.66
N THR A 92 -14.17 5.25 7.87
CA THR A 92 -13.68 4.05 7.19
C THR A 92 -14.30 3.93 5.79
N ILE A 93 -13.67 3.11 4.95
CA ILE A 93 -14.13 2.82 3.59
C ILE A 93 -14.30 1.31 3.46
N ALA A 94 -15.49 0.81 3.79
CA ALA A 94 -15.84 -0.59 3.68
C ALA A 94 -16.68 -0.82 2.41
N LYS A 95 -16.29 -1.82 1.60
CA LYS A 95 -17.04 -2.22 0.38
C LYS A 95 -17.34 -1.04 -0.58
N GLY A 96 -16.45 -0.07 -0.67
CA GLY A 96 -16.62 1.11 -1.53
C GLY A 96 -17.62 2.15 -1.01
N ARG A 97 -18.03 2.06 0.27
CA ARG A 97 -18.89 3.03 0.95
C ARG A 97 -18.13 3.75 2.05
N PHE A 98 -18.40 5.04 2.21
CA PHE A 98 -17.87 5.85 3.29
C PHE A 98 -18.75 5.66 4.52
N GLU A 99 -18.15 5.23 5.63
CA GLU A 99 -18.83 4.95 6.89
C GLU A 99 -18.16 5.72 8.03
N PHE A 100 -18.96 6.21 8.99
CA PHE A 100 -18.45 6.82 10.20
C PHE A 100 -18.21 5.75 11.27
N THR A 101 -16.99 5.71 11.81
CA THR A 101 -16.62 4.84 12.92
C THR A 101 -16.92 5.49 14.29
N ARG A 102 -17.06 6.82 14.32
CA ARG A 102 -17.29 7.64 15.52
C ARG A 102 -18.50 8.56 15.31
N LYS A 103 -18.99 9.21 16.38
CA LYS A 103 -20.11 10.18 16.30
C LYS A 103 -19.89 11.19 15.18
N GLU A 104 -20.90 11.34 14.34
CA GLU A 104 -20.85 12.14 13.11
C GLU A 104 -20.44 13.60 13.39
N ASP A 105 -21.00 14.24 14.41
CA ASP A 105 -20.68 15.63 14.75
C ASP A 105 -19.20 15.85 15.12
N ALA A 106 -18.60 14.90 15.86
CA ALA A 106 -17.20 14.98 16.28
C ALA A 106 -16.25 14.77 15.08
N VAL A 107 -16.59 13.80 14.22
CA VAL A 107 -15.84 13.52 12.99
C VAL A 107 -15.89 14.72 12.03
N LEU A 108 -17.06 15.32 11.85
CA LEU A 108 -17.22 16.48 10.97
C LEU A 108 -16.43 17.70 11.45
N LYS A 109 -16.36 17.93 12.76
CA LYS A 109 -15.50 18.99 13.34
C LYS A 109 -14.02 18.72 13.09
N ALA A 110 -13.56 17.48 13.29
CA ALA A 110 -12.20 17.08 13.01
C ALA A 110 -11.83 17.25 11.52
N LEU A 111 -12.71 16.78 10.62
CA LEU A 111 -12.54 16.92 9.17
C LEU A 111 -12.55 18.39 8.73
N ALA A 112 -13.40 19.23 9.32
CA ALA A 112 -13.45 20.66 9.03
C ALA A 112 -12.14 21.36 9.41
N ARG A 113 -11.57 21.03 10.58
CA ARG A 113 -10.28 21.56 11.00
C ARG A 113 -9.15 21.13 10.06
N ILE A 114 -9.07 19.84 9.75
CA ILE A 114 -8.07 19.31 8.80
C ILE A 114 -8.18 19.99 7.43
N ALA A 115 -9.41 20.16 6.94
CA ALA A 115 -9.67 20.84 5.68
C ALA A 115 -9.22 22.31 5.70
N ASP A 116 -9.44 23.00 6.80
CA ASP A 116 -9.06 24.41 7.00
C ASP A 116 -7.54 24.59 7.16
N ASP A 117 -6.86 23.69 7.85
CA ASP A 117 -5.40 23.67 7.98
C ASP A 117 -4.71 23.49 6.62
N LEU A 118 -5.23 22.57 5.81
CA LEU A 118 -4.73 22.34 4.45
C LEU A 118 -5.09 23.49 3.50
N ALA A 119 -6.28 24.07 3.62
CA ALA A 119 -6.72 25.18 2.77
C ALA A 119 -5.92 26.48 3.03
N ARG A 120 -5.55 26.74 4.29
CA ARG A 120 -4.72 27.89 4.69
C ARG A 120 -3.21 27.65 4.55
N ARG A 121 -2.81 26.45 4.09
CA ARG A 121 -1.40 26.02 4.00
C ARG A 121 -0.67 26.06 5.35
N ARG A 122 -1.38 25.92 6.47
CA ARG A 122 -0.77 25.72 7.80
C ARG A 122 -0.04 24.38 7.85
N LYS A 123 -0.59 23.38 7.15
CA LYS A 123 0.07 22.12 6.84
C LYS A 123 0.23 22.02 5.33
N THR A 124 1.44 21.76 4.89
CA THR A 124 1.88 21.74 3.50
C THR A 124 2.08 20.31 3.01
N LEU A 125 2.49 20.12 1.75
CA LEU A 125 2.80 18.80 1.20
C LEU A 125 3.82 18.05 2.06
N ASP A 126 4.84 18.76 2.55
CA ASP A 126 5.92 18.20 3.35
C ASP A 126 5.42 17.63 4.69
N ASP A 127 4.30 18.14 5.21
CA ASP A 127 3.72 17.72 6.49
C ASP A 127 2.78 16.51 6.36
N VAL A 128 2.29 16.24 5.15
CA VAL A 128 1.38 15.11 4.87
C VAL A 128 1.98 14.07 3.92
N TRP A 129 3.28 14.16 3.65
CA TRP A 129 4.00 13.18 2.85
C TRP A 129 4.44 11.98 3.68
N ASP A 130 5.08 12.24 4.83
CA ASP A 130 5.66 11.25 5.73
C ASP A 130 4.62 10.65 6.70
N VAL A 131 4.77 9.39 7.08
CA VAL A 131 3.94 8.73 8.11
C VAL A 131 4.18 9.35 9.48
N ASP A 132 5.42 9.67 9.83
CA ASP A 132 5.75 10.26 11.13
C ASP A 132 5.12 11.64 11.27
N ARG A 133 5.21 12.47 10.22
CA ARG A 133 4.57 13.80 10.20
C ARG A 133 3.04 13.73 10.17
N LYS A 134 2.46 12.70 9.54
CA LYS A 134 1.01 12.44 9.63
C LYS A 134 0.61 12.05 11.05
N LEU A 135 1.40 11.21 11.71
CA LEU A 135 1.17 10.82 13.10
C LEU A 135 1.31 12.02 14.02
N GLU A 136 2.40 12.78 13.93
CA GLU A 136 2.64 14.03 14.68
C GLU A 136 1.48 15.00 14.48
N TYR A 137 1.02 15.22 13.25
CA TYR A 137 -0.10 16.11 13.00
C TYR A 137 -1.43 15.61 13.61
N LEU A 138 -1.70 14.31 13.54
CA LEU A 138 -2.88 13.73 14.17
C LEU A 138 -2.76 13.72 15.69
N ASP A 139 -1.56 13.55 16.24
CA ASP A 139 -1.26 13.62 17.68
C ASP A 139 -1.44 15.06 18.18
N GLU A 140 -1.01 16.08 17.42
CA GLU A 140 -1.29 17.49 17.70
C GLU A 140 -2.81 17.74 17.76
N LEU A 141 -3.58 17.24 16.79
CA LEU A 141 -5.04 17.38 16.78
C LEU A 141 -5.72 16.60 17.91
N GLU A 142 -5.15 15.48 18.34
CA GLU A 142 -5.62 14.71 19.50
C GLU A 142 -5.34 15.46 20.81
N ALA A 143 -4.14 16.04 20.94
CA ALA A 143 -3.76 16.86 22.09
C ALA A 143 -4.58 18.16 22.19
N GLU A 144 -4.97 18.75 21.05
CA GLU A 144 -5.92 19.87 20.99
C GLU A 144 -7.38 19.46 21.29
N GLY A 145 -7.66 18.15 21.45
CA GLY A 145 -9.00 17.63 21.75
C GLY A 145 -9.96 17.71 20.55
N ILE A 146 -9.43 17.81 19.34
CA ILE A 146 -10.22 17.99 18.10
C ILE A 146 -10.60 16.64 17.49
N LEU A 147 -9.77 15.60 17.67
CA LEU A 147 -10.07 14.26 17.16
C LEU A 147 -11.13 13.54 18.02
N PRO A 148 -12.01 12.73 17.39
CA PRO A 148 -13.02 11.96 18.11
C PRO A 148 -12.35 10.89 19.00
N THR A 149 -12.65 10.91 20.28
CA THR A 149 -12.04 10.01 21.27
C THR A 149 -12.75 8.66 21.35
N ALA A 150 -12.15 7.72 22.10
CA ALA A 150 -12.72 6.39 22.34
C ALA A 150 -14.17 6.43 22.90
N ALA A 151 -14.53 7.50 23.62
CA ALA A 151 -15.87 7.75 24.16
C ALA A 151 -16.94 8.03 23.07
N ASP A 152 -16.53 8.37 21.86
CA ASP A 152 -17.41 8.66 20.72
C ASP A 152 -17.54 7.48 19.75
N ALA A 153 -17.16 6.26 20.17
CA ALA A 153 -17.38 5.04 19.40
C ALA A 153 -18.87 4.87 19.05
N LEU A 154 -19.21 4.87 17.76
CA LEU A 154 -20.46 4.25 17.33
C LEU A 154 -20.24 2.73 17.42
N GLN A 155 -21.22 2.00 17.96
CA GLN A 155 -21.14 0.54 18.02
C GLN A 155 -21.13 -0.01 16.59
N LEU A 156 -19.95 -0.32 16.06
CA LEU A 156 -19.83 -1.22 14.91
C LEU A 156 -20.31 -2.62 15.35
N PRO A 157 -20.99 -3.39 14.49
CA PRO A 157 -21.47 -4.72 14.86
C PRO A 157 -20.29 -5.58 15.29
N LYS A 158 -20.32 -6.03 16.55
CA LYS A 158 -19.37 -6.99 17.11
C LYS A 158 -19.28 -8.19 16.18
N ARG A 159 -18.10 -8.45 15.61
CA ARG A 159 -17.75 -9.79 15.14
C ARG A 159 -17.69 -10.69 16.38
N GLU A 160 -18.80 -11.35 16.67
CA GLU A 160 -18.84 -12.37 17.71
C GLU A 160 -18.00 -13.58 17.28
N LYS A 161 -17.14 -14.02 18.19
CA LYS A 161 -16.39 -15.27 18.06
C LYS A 161 -17.37 -16.45 18.12
N PRO A 162 -17.25 -17.48 17.27
CA PRO A 162 -18.16 -18.62 17.35
C PRO A 162 -17.89 -19.41 18.63
N LYS A 163 -18.91 -19.54 19.48
CA LYS A 163 -18.96 -20.52 20.59
C LYS A 163 -19.75 -21.76 20.15
N PRO A 164 -19.45 -22.94 20.74
CA PRO A 164 -19.86 -24.23 20.20
C PRO A 164 -21.36 -24.53 20.43
N ALA A 165 -21.96 -25.20 19.47
CA ALA A 165 -23.38 -25.55 19.42
C ALA A 165 -23.77 -26.62 20.44
N LYS A 166 -24.97 -26.48 21.00
CA LYS A 166 -25.77 -27.55 21.61
C LYS A 166 -27.18 -27.54 21.00
N SER A 167 -27.55 -28.67 20.36
CA SER A 167 -28.86 -29.38 20.31
C SER A 167 -30.10 -28.64 20.85
N ASP A 168 -31.30 -28.58 20.26
CA ASP A 168 -32.10 -29.33 19.25
C ASP A 168 -33.28 -28.39 18.81
N PRO A 169 -34.36 -28.80 18.08
CA PRO A 169 -34.58 -29.92 17.15
C PRO A 169 -34.99 -29.46 15.72
N GLU A 170 -34.81 -30.41 14.80
CA GLU A 170 -35.42 -30.62 13.48
C GLU A 170 -36.53 -29.64 12.99
N PRO A 171 -36.32 -29.00 11.82
CA PRO A 171 -37.40 -28.51 10.97
C PRO A 171 -37.63 -29.40 9.75
N GLU A 172 -38.91 -29.48 9.41
CA GLU A 172 -39.54 -30.34 8.42
C GLU A 172 -38.95 -30.23 6.99
N PHE A 173 -39.04 -31.38 6.32
CA PHE A 173 -38.61 -31.70 4.96
C PHE A 173 -39.12 -30.68 3.91
N PHE A 174 -38.20 -29.93 3.30
CA PHE A 174 -38.41 -29.35 1.97
C PHE A 174 -37.51 -30.06 0.94
N PRO A 175 -38.01 -30.39 -0.27
CA PRO A 175 -37.27 -31.19 -1.24
C PRO A 175 -36.08 -30.42 -1.83
N ASN A 176 -34.91 -31.08 -1.84
CA ASN A 176 -33.60 -30.59 -2.29
C ASN A 176 -33.61 -29.86 -3.66
N PRO A 177 -33.02 -28.66 -3.77
CA PRO A 177 -32.40 -28.22 -5.01
C PRO A 177 -31.03 -28.91 -5.20
N LYS A 178 -30.75 -29.30 -6.45
CA LYS A 178 -29.57 -30.06 -6.89
C LYS A 178 -28.25 -29.43 -6.41
N PRO A 179 -27.22 -30.23 -6.09
CA PRO A 179 -25.95 -29.72 -5.56
C PRO A 179 -25.26 -28.82 -6.59
N ILE A 180 -25.06 -27.55 -6.20
CA ILE A 180 -24.07 -26.68 -6.84
C ILE A 180 -22.72 -27.29 -6.53
N VAL A 181 -22.06 -27.80 -7.57
CA VAL A 181 -20.67 -28.24 -7.51
C VAL A 181 -19.83 -27.06 -7.05
N VAL A 182 -19.43 -27.07 -5.78
CA VAL A 182 -18.43 -26.14 -5.25
C VAL A 182 -17.14 -26.50 -5.98
N LYS A 183 -16.77 -25.71 -6.99
CA LYS A 183 -15.44 -25.79 -7.60
C LYS A 183 -14.42 -25.63 -6.49
N ALA A 184 -13.65 -26.68 -6.23
CA ALA A 184 -12.47 -26.62 -5.38
C ALA A 184 -11.69 -25.35 -5.72
N SER A 185 -11.36 -24.55 -4.70
CA SER A 185 -10.61 -23.31 -4.88
C SER A 185 -9.31 -23.66 -5.60
N ARG A 186 -9.21 -23.30 -6.88
CA ARG A 186 -7.95 -23.34 -7.62
C ARG A 186 -6.96 -22.52 -6.81
N LEU A 187 -5.88 -23.15 -6.33
CA LEU A 187 -4.71 -22.44 -5.79
C LEU A 187 -4.38 -21.30 -6.75
N GLN A 188 -4.59 -20.06 -6.32
CA GLN A 188 -4.32 -18.91 -7.18
C GLN A 188 -2.80 -18.86 -7.41
N LYS A 189 -2.39 -19.11 -8.65
CA LYS A 189 -0.99 -19.07 -9.06
C LYS A 189 -0.45 -17.64 -8.85
N ARG A 190 0.66 -17.50 -8.14
CA ARG A 190 1.35 -16.21 -7.92
C ARG A 190 1.84 -15.67 -9.27
N LEU A 191 1.39 -14.47 -9.63
CA LEU A 191 1.68 -13.85 -10.93
C LEU A 191 2.92 -12.96 -10.89
N THR A 192 3.14 -12.26 -9.79
CA THR A 192 4.22 -11.28 -9.58
C THR A 192 5.18 -11.76 -8.50
N LEU A 193 6.40 -11.22 -8.47
CA LEU A 193 7.39 -11.66 -7.48
C LEU A 193 6.91 -11.32 -6.08
N ILE A 194 6.54 -10.08 -5.79
CA ILE A 194 6.04 -9.71 -4.47
C ILE A 194 4.52 -9.93 -4.45
N PRO A 195 3.98 -10.78 -3.57
CA PRO A 195 2.54 -10.97 -3.46
C PRO A 195 1.81 -9.66 -3.14
N HIS A 196 0.56 -9.55 -3.59
CA HIS A 196 -0.27 -8.36 -3.41
C HIS A 196 -0.85 -8.29 -1.98
N HIS A 197 0.01 -8.12 -0.98
CA HIS A 197 -0.38 -7.75 0.38
C HIS A 197 0.44 -6.57 0.87
N ASP A 198 -0.06 -5.92 1.92
CA ASP A 198 0.66 -4.84 2.59
C ASP A 198 1.72 -5.45 3.53
N TYR A 199 2.98 -5.09 3.28
CA TYR A 199 4.13 -5.51 4.07
C TYR A 199 4.47 -4.54 5.20
N GLY A 200 3.75 -3.41 5.31
CA GLY A 200 4.01 -2.41 6.35
C GLY A 200 5.34 -1.68 6.17
N VAL A 201 5.80 -1.52 4.92
CA VAL A 201 7.04 -0.77 4.62
C VAL A 201 6.77 0.74 4.66
N ALA A 202 7.51 1.44 5.51
CA ALA A 202 7.48 2.90 5.66
C ALA A 202 8.37 3.56 4.60
N TRP A 203 7.76 3.99 3.48
CA TRP A 203 8.48 4.60 2.37
C TRP A 203 8.89 6.05 2.64
N THR A 204 10.04 6.25 3.28
CA THR A 204 10.68 7.56 3.47
C THR A 204 11.27 8.10 2.16
N GLY A 205 11.53 9.42 2.07
CA GLY A 205 12.04 10.04 0.84
C GLY A 205 13.37 9.46 0.33
N ARG A 206 14.25 8.99 1.23
CA ARG A 206 15.51 8.31 0.88
C ARG A 206 15.30 6.97 0.17
N LEU A 207 14.13 6.36 0.33
CA LEU A 207 13.77 5.05 -0.22
C LEU A 207 13.01 5.13 -1.55
N GLN A 208 12.99 6.29 -2.23
CA GLN A 208 12.23 6.46 -3.46
C GLN A 208 12.60 5.40 -4.52
N ARG A 209 13.90 5.14 -4.70
CA ARG A 209 14.37 4.09 -5.62
C ARG A 209 13.92 2.70 -5.21
N HIS A 210 14.00 2.36 -3.92
CA HIS A 210 13.54 1.07 -3.38
C HIS A 210 12.05 0.88 -3.64
N LYS A 211 11.25 1.93 -3.40
CA LYS A 211 9.80 1.94 -3.62
C LYS A 211 9.43 1.68 -5.08
N ASP A 212 10.14 2.31 -6.01
CA ASP A 212 9.87 2.15 -7.43
C ASP A 212 10.15 0.72 -7.89
N ILE A 213 11.29 0.15 -7.47
CA ILE A 213 11.65 -1.25 -7.73
C ILE A 213 10.65 -2.20 -7.06
N TRP A 214 10.27 -1.94 -5.82
CA TRP A 214 9.27 -2.73 -5.10
C TRP A 214 7.93 -2.75 -5.85
N ASN A 215 7.45 -1.60 -6.29
CA ASN A 215 6.21 -1.48 -7.05
C ASN A 215 6.27 -2.22 -8.39
N GLU A 216 7.43 -2.22 -9.06
CA GLU A 216 7.64 -3.02 -10.26
C GLU A 216 7.51 -4.52 -9.98
N LEU A 217 8.20 -5.00 -8.94
CA LEU A 217 8.19 -6.41 -8.54
C LEU A 217 6.86 -6.88 -7.96
N GLN A 218 6.07 -5.97 -7.36
CA GLN A 218 4.77 -6.28 -6.77
C GLN A 218 3.64 -6.20 -7.78
N TYR A 219 3.60 -5.17 -8.63
CA TYR A 219 2.40 -4.85 -9.39
C TYR A 219 2.55 -4.87 -10.91
N LYS A 220 3.78 -4.80 -11.44
CA LYS A 220 4.01 -4.59 -12.88
C LYS A 220 4.60 -5.82 -13.56
N LEU A 221 5.64 -6.40 -12.99
CA LEU A 221 6.40 -7.49 -13.61
C LEU A 221 5.80 -8.86 -13.27
N ARG A 222 5.54 -9.63 -14.32
CA ARG A 222 4.99 -10.98 -14.22
C ARG A 222 6.09 -12.03 -14.32
N LEU A 223 6.06 -13.02 -13.42
CA LEU A 223 7.08 -14.09 -13.32
C LEU A 223 7.26 -14.89 -14.60
N GLU A 224 6.17 -15.19 -15.32
CA GLU A 224 6.21 -15.96 -16.56
C GLU A 224 6.70 -15.15 -17.77
N GLU A 225 6.48 -13.84 -17.76
CA GLU A 225 6.77 -12.95 -18.90
C GLU A 225 8.14 -12.25 -18.75
N HIS A 226 8.56 -11.97 -17.51
CA HIS A 226 9.71 -11.10 -17.21
C HIS A 226 10.72 -11.72 -16.21
N PRO A 227 11.09 -13.01 -16.29
CA PRO A 227 11.90 -13.66 -15.26
C PRO A 227 13.31 -13.05 -15.11
N ASN A 228 13.93 -12.63 -16.22
CA ASN A 228 15.25 -11.97 -16.21
C ASN A 228 15.22 -10.61 -15.51
N ALA A 229 14.24 -9.76 -15.85
CA ALA A 229 14.09 -8.45 -15.25
C ALA A 229 13.81 -8.57 -13.75
N ILE A 230 12.94 -9.52 -13.36
CA ILE A 230 12.60 -9.80 -11.97
C ILE A 230 13.84 -10.27 -11.20
N ALA A 231 14.66 -11.17 -11.78
CA ALA A 231 15.88 -11.65 -11.13
C ALA A 231 16.86 -10.50 -10.81
N VAL A 232 17.11 -9.62 -11.79
CA VAL A 232 17.99 -8.46 -11.63
C VAL A 232 17.42 -7.50 -10.59
N LEU A 233 16.14 -7.13 -10.69
CA LEU A 233 15.51 -6.18 -9.77
C LEU A 233 15.38 -6.73 -8.35
N CYS A 234 15.12 -8.04 -8.19
CA CYS A 234 15.13 -8.68 -6.88
C CYS A 234 16.50 -8.56 -6.21
N ARG A 235 17.58 -8.81 -6.97
CA ARG A 235 18.96 -8.62 -6.47
C ARG A 235 19.21 -7.17 -6.07
N VAL A 236 18.86 -6.22 -6.92
CA VAL A 236 19.04 -4.78 -6.64
C VAL A 236 18.23 -4.36 -5.42
N LEU A 237 16.99 -4.83 -5.27
CA LEU A 237 16.17 -4.53 -4.10
C LEU A 237 16.80 -5.05 -2.81
N LEU A 238 17.30 -6.29 -2.81
CA LEU A 238 18.02 -6.86 -1.65
C LEU A 238 19.23 -6.01 -1.27
N GLU A 239 20.07 -5.68 -2.25
CA GLU A 239 21.26 -4.86 -2.09
C GLU A 239 20.94 -3.50 -1.48
N LEU A 240 20.02 -2.77 -2.10
CA LEU A 240 19.64 -1.43 -1.67
C LEU A 240 19.01 -1.46 -0.27
N SER A 241 18.24 -2.50 0.05
CA SER A 241 17.59 -2.63 1.36
C SER A 241 18.61 -2.82 2.48
N VAL A 242 19.57 -3.75 2.32
CA VAL A 242 20.63 -3.94 3.33
C VAL A 242 21.56 -2.74 3.42
N ASP A 243 21.83 -2.04 2.30
CA ASP A 243 22.64 -0.83 2.33
C ASP A 243 21.95 0.32 3.06
N ASN A 244 20.62 0.44 2.92
CA ASN A 244 19.86 1.38 3.76
C ASN A 244 20.03 1.03 5.24
N TYR A 245 19.82 -0.23 5.60
CA TYR A 245 19.93 -0.68 6.99
C TYR A 245 21.31 -0.41 7.58
N ILE A 246 22.38 -0.80 6.88
CA ILE A 246 23.76 -0.58 7.32
C ILE A 246 24.05 0.90 7.59
N LYS A 247 23.53 1.80 6.74
CA LYS A 247 23.67 3.25 6.91
C LYS A 247 22.90 3.77 8.11
N GLN A 248 21.64 3.36 8.30
CA GLN A 248 20.80 3.85 9.41
C GLN A 248 21.26 3.29 10.76
N ALA A 249 21.52 1.99 10.82
CA ALA A 249 21.99 1.31 12.03
C ALA A 249 23.48 1.56 12.34
N LYS A 250 24.21 2.27 11.47
CA LYS A 250 25.65 2.60 11.60
C LYS A 250 26.51 1.37 11.93
N LEU A 251 26.29 0.29 11.18
CA LEU A 251 26.98 -0.97 11.37
C LEU A 251 28.46 -0.87 10.99
N ALA A 252 29.34 -0.78 12.00
CA ALA A 252 30.79 -0.69 11.78
C ALA A 252 31.43 -1.96 11.19
N ALA A 253 30.74 -3.11 11.28
CA ALA A 253 31.26 -4.40 10.84
C ALA A 253 31.28 -4.60 9.31
N VAL A 254 30.57 -3.74 8.56
CA VAL A 254 30.32 -3.93 7.12
C VAL A 254 30.35 -2.59 6.39
N VAL A 255 30.95 -2.58 5.20
CA VAL A 255 31.01 -1.41 4.30
C VAL A 255 30.19 -1.65 3.04
N GLU A 256 29.83 -0.58 2.31
CA GLU A 256 28.96 -0.68 1.12
C GLU A 256 29.48 -1.65 0.04
N ASN A 257 30.81 -1.73 -0.12
CA ASN A 257 31.46 -2.59 -1.12
C ASN A 257 31.58 -4.06 -0.69
N ASP A 258 31.13 -4.43 0.51
CA ASP A 258 31.16 -5.82 0.93
C ASP A 258 30.17 -6.68 0.12
N PRO A 259 30.46 -7.98 -0.08
CA PRO A 259 29.56 -8.88 -0.79
C PRO A 259 28.17 -8.93 -0.14
N LEU A 260 27.11 -8.93 -0.96
CA LEU A 260 25.71 -8.96 -0.52
C LEU A 260 25.42 -10.00 0.57
N ALA A 261 25.98 -11.20 0.45
CA ALA A 261 25.76 -12.25 1.44
C ALA A 261 26.32 -11.88 2.83
N LYS A 262 27.46 -11.18 2.89
CA LYS A 262 28.02 -10.66 4.14
C LYS A 262 27.12 -9.57 4.72
N LYS A 263 26.60 -8.67 3.88
CA LYS A 263 25.67 -7.59 4.27
C LYS A 263 24.36 -8.12 4.85
N LEU A 264 23.77 -9.14 4.21
CA LEU A 264 22.56 -9.80 4.67
C LEU A 264 22.75 -10.46 6.05
N VAL A 265 23.84 -11.20 6.24
CA VAL A 265 24.12 -11.87 7.52
C VAL A 265 24.37 -10.85 8.63
N ALA A 266 25.19 -9.83 8.41
CA ALA A 266 25.45 -8.81 9.42
C ALA A 266 24.19 -8.02 9.81
N SER A 267 23.35 -7.69 8.82
CA SER A 267 22.07 -7.01 9.07
C SER A 267 21.15 -7.91 9.90
N ALA A 268 21.03 -9.20 9.54
CA ALA A 268 20.24 -10.16 10.30
C ALA A 268 20.77 -10.37 11.74
N GLU A 269 22.09 -10.45 11.93
CA GLU A 269 22.68 -10.57 13.27
C GLU A 269 22.33 -9.37 14.16
N ASN A 270 22.42 -8.15 13.62
CA ASN A 270 22.04 -6.95 14.35
C ASN A 270 20.52 -6.88 14.62
N LEU A 271 19.69 -7.26 13.65
CA LEU A 271 18.24 -7.36 13.88
C LEU A 271 17.89 -8.41 14.94
N HIS A 272 18.66 -9.50 15.04
CA HIS A 272 18.48 -10.51 16.07
C HIS A 272 18.88 -9.99 17.45
N THR A 273 19.99 -9.25 17.57
CA THR A 273 20.38 -8.64 18.85
C THR A 273 19.38 -7.59 19.33
N GLN A 274 18.69 -6.91 18.39
CA GLN A 274 17.58 -6.00 18.69
C GLN A 274 16.25 -6.73 18.97
N GLY A 275 16.18 -8.06 18.83
CA GLY A 275 14.98 -8.85 19.07
C GLY A 275 13.91 -8.75 17.96
N LYS A 276 14.23 -8.17 16.80
CA LYS A 276 13.31 -8.04 15.65
C LYS A 276 13.11 -9.35 14.90
N ILE A 277 14.14 -10.20 14.85
CA ILE A 277 14.07 -11.54 14.25
C ILE A 277 14.43 -12.65 15.24
N ASN A 278 13.90 -13.86 15.03
CA ASN A 278 14.19 -15.01 15.87
C ASN A 278 15.48 -15.76 15.44
N LYS A 279 16.05 -16.55 16.35
CA LYS A 279 17.28 -17.32 16.10
C LYS A 279 17.16 -18.32 14.95
N ARG A 280 15.98 -18.92 14.74
CA ARG A 280 15.76 -19.88 13.64
C ARG A 280 15.88 -19.20 12.28
N TYR A 281 15.31 -18.01 12.14
CA TYR A 281 15.39 -17.22 10.93
C TYR A 281 16.82 -16.74 10.66
N LEU A 282 17.54 -16.32 11.70
CA LEU A 282 18.96 -15.98 11.57
C LEU A 282 19.79 -17.13 10.98
N GLU A 283 19.56 -18.37 11.42
CA GLU A 283 20.25 -19.54 10.85
C GLU A 283 19.89 -19.80 9.38
N VAL A 284 18.67 -19.48 8.96
CA VAL A 284 18.27 -19.53 7.53
C VAL A 284 19.06 -18.49 6.74
N VAL A 285 19.16 -17.25 7.22
CA VAL A 285 19.91 -16.18 6.55
C VAL A 285 21.42 -16.48 6.53
N ARG A 286 21.98 -17.08 7.58
CA ARG A 286 23.40 -17.53 7.60
C ARG A 286 23.70 -18.54 6.51
N LYS A 287 22.74 -19.42 6.22
CA LYS A 287 22.83 -20.38 5.12
C LYS A 287 22.66 -19.74 3.75
N ALA A 288 22.38 -18.45 3.61
CA ALA A 288 22.27 -17.77 2.30
C ALA A 288 23.54 -17.89 1.41
N ARG A 289 24.72 -18.15 2.01
CA ARG A 289 25.97 -18.42 1.28
C ARG A 289 26.10 -19.85 0.78
N THR A 290 25.48 -20.81 1.44
CA THR A 290 25.71 -22.25 1.27
C THR A 290 24.43 -23.06 1.07
N MET A 291 23.27 -22.40 1.00
CA MET A 291 22.01 -23.01 0.60
C MET A 291 22.25 -23.67 -0.75
N ASP A 292 21.75 -24.90 -0.91
CA ASP A 292 21.78 -25.62 -2.18
C ASP A 292 21.47 -24.66 -3.33
N ALA A 293 22.19 -24.82 -4.44
CA ALA A 293 22.41 -23.88 -5.56
C ALA A 293 21.18 -23.17 -6.18
N ILE A 294 19.99 -23.40 -5.63
CA ILE A 294 18.68 -22.92 -6.00
C ILE A 294 18.24 -21.67 -5.20
N ILE A 295 18.70 -21.47 -3.95
CA ILE A 295 18.28 -20.32 -3.09
C ILE A 295 19.49 -19.63 -2.46
N SER A 296 20.50 -19.30 -3.26
CA SER A 296 21.70 -18.61 -2.77
C SER A 296 21.84 -17.22 -3.38
N VAL A 297 22.53 -16.33 -2.65
CA VAL A 297 22.91 -15.01 -3.17
C VAL A 297 23.85 -15.12 -4.39
N ASP A 298 24.58 -16.23 -4.49
CA ASP A 298 25.42 -16.56 -5.63
C ASP A 298 24.58 -16.88 -6.89
N THR A 299 23.42 -17.52 -6.70
CA THR A 299 22.46 -17.78 -7.79
C THR A 299 21.94 -16.48 -8.39
N LEU A 300 21.58 -15.49 -7.55
CA LEU A 300 21.22 -14.14 -8.02
C LEU A 300 22.37 -13.47 -8.79
N ASN A 301 23.61 -13.67 -8.35
CA ASN A 301 24.77 -13.13 -9.05
C ASN A 301 24.92 -13.77 -10.44
N LYS A 302 24.75 -15.09 -10.52
CA LYS A 302 24.80 -15.84 -11.77
C LYS A 302 23.69 -15.45 -12.73
N TYR A 303 22.48 -15.14 -12.27
CA TYR A 303 21.41 -14.64 -13.15
C TYR A 303 21.75 -13.31 -13.86
N VAL A 304 22.66 -12.51 -13.29
CA VAL A 304 23.10 -11.26 -13.93
C VAL A 304 24.27 -11.49 -14.89
N HIS A 305 25.21 -12.38 -14.53
CA HIS A 305 26.51 -12.46 -15.18
C HIS A 305 26.73 -13.73 -16.03
N SER A 306 25.93 -14.78 -15.84
CA SER A 306 26.10 -16.04 -16.56
C SER A 306 25.22 -16.09 -17.80
N PRO A 307 25.77 -16.21 -19.01
CA PRO A 307 24.98 -16.25 -20.24
C PRO A 307 24.14 -17.54 -20.39
N ASN A 308 24.52 -18.59 -19.66
CA ASN A 308 23.94 -19.93 -19.79
C ASN A 308 22.95 -20.29 -18.68
N LEU A 309 22.66 -19.38 -17.75
CA LEU A 309 21.76 -19.63 -16.63
C LEU A 309 20.51 -18.74 -16.73
N ALA A 310 19.36 -19.36 -16.94
CA ALA A 310 18.08 -18.67 -16.93
C ALA A 310 17.42 -18.72 -15.54
N PRO A 311 16.80 -17.62 -15.08
CA PRO A 311 16.00 -17.60 -13.87
C PRO A 311 14.69 -18.37 -14.02
N ALA A 312 14.38 -19.19 -13.02
CA ALA A 312 13.13 -19.91 -12.91
C ALA A 312 12.20 -19.22 -11.91
N SER A 313 10.91 -19.10 -12.25
CA SER A 313 9.91 -18.42 -11.43
C SER A 313 9.82 -18.99 -10.01
N ASP A 314 9.84 -20.32 -9.87
CA ASP A 314 9.75 -20.99 -8.57
C ASP A 314 10.96 -20.68 -7.67
N HIS A 315 12.14 -20.55 -8.28
CA HIS A 315 13.35 -20.20 -7.55
C HIS A 315 13.32 -18.75 -7.07
N LEU A 316 12.86 -17.82 -7.93
CA LEU A 316 12.69 -16.42 -7.57
C LEU A 316 11.66 -16.25 -6.45
N MET A 317 10.54 -16.97 -6.50
CA MET A 317 9.53 -16.98 -5.45
C MET A 317 10.09 -17.48 -4.12
N ALA A 318 10.77 -18.64 -4.12
CA ALA A 318 11.37 -19.20 -2.93
C ALA A 318 12.43 -18.26 -2.31
N LEU A 319 13.22 -17.60 -3.17
CA LEU A 319 14.20 -16.62 -2.74
C LEU A 319 13.54 -15.41 -2.08
N TRP A 320 12.52 -14.84 -2.72
CA TRP A 320 11.78 -13.72 -2.13
C TRP A 320 11.18 -14.12 -0.79
N ASP A 321 10.49 -15.26 -0.72
CA ASP A 321 9.81 -15.70 0.51
C ASP A 321 10.79 -15.94 1.65
N THR A 322 12.05 -16.30 1.34
CA THR A 322 13.12 -16.46 2.32
C THR A 322 13.58 -15.10 2.88
N PHE A 323 13.74 -14.09 2.02
CA PHE A 323 14.35 -12.80 2.41
C PHE A 323 13.37 -11.65 2.63
N ALA A 324 12.08 -11.83 2.34
CA ALA A 324 11.08 -10.76 2.41
C ALA A 324 11.03 -10.10 3.80
N ASP A 325 11.04 -10.90 4.86
CA ASP A 325 11.00 -10.40 6.25
C ASP A 325 12.23 -9.54 6.57
N LEU A 326 13.43 -10.04 6.22
CA LEU A 326 14.67 -9.28 6.35
C LEU A 326 14.63 -7.96 5.56
N VAL A 327 14.14 -8.00 4.31
CA VAL A 327 14.03 -6.80 3.47
C VAL A 327 13.11 -5.77 4.11
N VAL A 328 11.94 -6.18 4.62
CA VAL A 328 10.99 -5.28 5.28
C VAL A 328 11.61 -4.62 6.51
N HIS A 329 12.28 -5.40 7.37
CA HIS A 329 13.00 -4.84 8.51
C HIS A 329 14.09 -3.86 8.09
N CYS A 330 14.88 -4.19 7.07
CA CYS A 330 15.94 -3.34 6.55
C CYS A 330 15.43 -2.02 5.95
N LEU A 331 14.22 -2.02 5.39
CA LEU A 331 13.58 -0.82 4.82
C LEU A 331 12.94 0.06 5.89
N ASN A 332 12.51 -0.52 7.02
CA ASN A 332 11.82 0.19 8.09
C ASN A 332 12.76 0.80 9.15
N GLU A 333 14.08 0.67 8.99
CA GLU A 333 15.09 1.25 9.88
C GLU A 333 15.36 2.74 9.61
#